data_AF-C5LAV6-F1
#
_entry.id   AF-C5LAV6-F1
#
_cell.length_a   1.000
_cell.length_b   1.000
_cell.length_c   1.000
_cell.angle_alpha   90.00
_cell.angle_beta   90.00
_cell.angle_gamma   90.00
#
_symmetry.space_group_name_H-M   'P 1'
#
loop_
_entity.id
_entity.type
_entity.pdbx_description
1 polymer ?
#
loop_
_entity_poly.entity_id
_entity_poly.type
_entity_poly.pdbx_seq_one_letter_code
_entity_poly.pdbx_strand_id
1 'polypeptide(L)'
;MQQTASVFSNPAYCNKTDVVPQKAQLAVKLHFEKEVFRTRMEATKEESRVDDIRRLARTAWPELVHRDFNVFYVDDDGDNCPLIEESWADLVSLVSERPPPRL
;
A
#
# COMPACT_ATOMS: atom_id res chain seq x y z
N MET A 1 -10.67 15.56 12.59
CA MET A 1 -9.35 15.82 11.97
C MET A 1 -9.13 14.69 10.96
N GLN A 2 -9.05 15.00 9.67
CA GLN A 2 -9.03 14.01 8.58
C GLN A 2 -7.58 13.62 8.23
N GLN A 3 -7.33 12.33 7.92
CA GLN A 3 -6.02 11.66 7.98
C GLN A 3 -5.62 11.00 6.65
N THR A 4 -4.73 11.60 5.84
CA THR A 4 -4.34 11.19 4.46
C THR A 4 -3.21 10.15 4.32
N ALA A 5 -3.33 9.14 3.43
CA ALA A 5 -2.37 8.06 3.10
C ALA A 5 -2.13 7.75 1.57
N SER A 6 -1.24 8.41 0.84
CA SER A 6 -1.04 8.16 -0.62
C SER A 6 -0.06 7.01 -0.97
N VAL A 7 -0.26 6.30 -2.09
CA VAL A 7 0.56 5.15 -2.56
C VAL A 7 1.14 5.40 -3.97
N PHE A 8 2.36 4.90 -4.27
CA PHE A 8 3.07 5.09 -5.56
C PHE A 8 3.92 3.85 -5.98
N SER A 9 4.14 3.63 -7.29
CA SER A 9 5.03 2.58 -7.85
C SER A 9 6.00 3.12 -8.92
N ASN A 10 7.05 2.35 -9.26
CA ASN A 10 8.16 2.73 -10.15
C ASN A 10 8.34 1.71 -11.28
N PRO A 11 8.27 2.07 -12.58
CA PRO A 11 8.60 1.18 -13.68
C PRO A 11 9.93 1.56 -14.35
N ALA A 12 10.99 0.79 -14.12
CA ALA A 12 12.15 0.80 -15.00
C ALA A 12 12.90 -0.54 -14.97
N TYR A 13 12.82 -1.28 -16.09
CA TYR A 13 13.92 -1.91 -16.86
C TYR A 13 13.55 -3.26 -17.49
N CYS A 14 13.67 -3.32 -18.83
CA CYS A 14 13.74 -4.54 -19.63
C CYS A 14 15.18 -5.05 -19.71
N ASN A 15 15.40 -6.36 -19.56
CA ASN A 15 16.42 -7.12 -20.30
C ASN A 15 16.13 -8.63 -20.32
N LYS A 16 16.46 -9.26 -21.45
CA LYS A 16 16.14 -10.64 -21.84
C LYS A 16 16.99 -11.68 -21.10
N THR A 17 16.39 -12.46 -20.20
CA THR A 17 16.78 -13.82 -19.75
C THR A 17 15.84 -14.20 -18.62
N ASP A 18 14.97 -15.20 -18.81
CA ASP A 18 14.11 -15.84 -17.79
C ASP A 18 13.84 -15.00 -16.53
N VAL A 19 13.29 -13.81 -16.73
CA VAL A 19 12.92 -12.93 -15.62
C VAL A 19 11.60 -13.47 -15.12
N VAL A 20 11.66 -14.33 -14.09
CA VAL A 20 10.53 -14.55 -13.17
C VAL A 20 9.85 -13.20 -13.01
N PRO A 21 8.57 -13.03 -13.39
CA PRO A 21 7.94 -11.72 -13.44
C PRO A 21 8.24 -11.05 -12.11
N GLN A 22 9.01 -9.96 -12.18
CA GLN A 22 9.50 -9.24 -11.01
C GLN A 22 8.24 -8.88 -10.25
N LYS A 23 7.95 -9.62 -9.17
CA LYS A 23 6.64 -9.56 -8.52
C LYS A 23 6.35 -8.10 -8.25
N ALA A 24 5.25 -7.58 -8.78
CA ALA A 24 4.94 -6.17 -8.68
C ALA A 24 4.99 -5.79 -7.19
N GLN A 25 5.93 -4.92 -6.81
CA GLN A 25 6.10 -4.50 -5.42
C GLN A 25 5.37 -3.17 -5.22
N LEU A 26 4.49 -3.14 -4.21
CA LEU A 26 3.80 -1.96 -3.75
C LEU A 26 4.63 -1.29 -2.66
N ALA A 27 4.98 -0.01 -2.85
CA ALA A 27 5.55 0.79 -1.76
C ALA A 27 4.43 1.28 -0.85
N VAL A 28 4.40 0.79 0.38
CA VAL A 28 3.34 1.09 1.36
C VAL A 28 3.88 2.06 2.39
N LYS A 29 3.14 3.14 2.62
CA LYS A 29 3.41 4.11 3.67
C LYS A 29 2.21 4.16 4.61
N LEU A 30 2.37 3.59 5.80
CA LEU A 30 1.34 3.60 6.84
C LEU A 30 1.57 4.80 7.76
N HIS A 31 0.47 5.41 8.17
CA HIS A 31 0.44 6.54 9.09
C HIS A 31 -0.39 6.16 10.31
N PHE A 32 0.17 6.37 11.50
CA PHE A 32 -0.54 6.20 12.76
C PHE A 32 -0.10 7.28 13.74
N GLU A 33 -1.05 8.08 14.23
CA GLU A 33 -0.78 9.29 15.01
C GLU A 33 0.26 10.23 14.35
N LYS A 34 1.44 10.38 14.94
CA LYS A 34 2.56 11.19 14.42
C LYS A 34 3.65 10.35 13.77
N GLU A 35 3.47 9.04 13.74
CA GLU A 35 4.46 8.09 13.24
C GLU A 35 4.16 7.65 11.82
N VAL A 36 5.24 7.29 11.11
CA VAL A 36 5.19 6.85 9.72
C VAL A 36 6.01 5.58 9.59
N PHE A 37 5.39 4.53 9.08
CA PHE A 37 6.04 3.28 8.76
C PHE A 37 6.07 3.09 7.24
N ARG A 38 7.24 2.77 6.68
CA ARG A 38 7.40 2.53 5.24
C ARG A 38 7.92 1.13 5.01
N THR A 39 7.25 0.40 4.11
CA THR A 39 7.66 -0.94 3.71
C THR A 39 7.32 -1.21 2.24
N ARG A 40 7.71 -2.38 1.74
CA ARG A 40 7.31 -2.89 0.43
C ARG A 40 6.56 -4.20 0.61
N MET A 41 5.51 -4.41 -0.16
CA MET A 41 4.76 -5.67 -0.20
C MET A 41 4.55 -6.15 -1.63
N GLU A 42 4.27 -7.43 -1.80
CA GLU A 42 3.92 -8.00 -3.10
C GLU A 42 2.47 -7.67 -3.45
N ALA A 43 2.22 -7.02 -4.59
CA ALA A 43 0.88 -6.67 -5.05
C ALA A 43 0.11 -7.88 -5.64
N THR A 44 0.83 -8.91 -6.09
CA THR A 44 0.30 -10.01 -6.91
C THR A 44 -0.33 -11.16 -6.12
N LYS A 45 -0.32 -11.13 -4.78
CA LYS A 45 -0.91 -12.22 -3.98
C LYS A 45 -2.43 -12.08 -3.98
N GLU A 46 -3.15 -13.00 -4.61
CA GLU A 46 -4.59 -12.88 -4.89
C GLU A 46 -5.49 -12.91 -3.66
N GLU A 47 -5.02 -13.42 -2.52
CA GLU A 47 -5.80 -13.59 -1.29
C GLU A 47 -5.13 -12.84 -0.12
N SER A 48 -5.94 -12.12 0.67
CA SER A 48 -5.61 -11.48 1.96
C SER A 48 -4.73 -10.21 1.95
N ARG A 49 -4.92 -9.32 0.96
CA ARG A 49 -4.11 -8.09 0.83
C ARG A 49 -4.39 -7.04 1.92
N VAL A 50 -5.66 -6.84 2.28
CA VAL A 50 -6.01 -5.87 3.32
C VAL A 50 -5.57 -6.37 4.70
N ASP A 51 -5.70 -7.68 4.94
CA ASP A 51 -5.23 -8.29 6.17
C ASP A 51 -3.69 -8.28 6.28
N ASP A 52 -2.97 -8.38 5.18
CA ASP A 52 -1.52 -8.18 5.15
C ASP A 52 -1.13 -6.75 5.55
N ILE A 53 -1.87 -5.73 5.08
CA ILE A 53 -1.69 -4.33 5.52
C ILE A 53 -1.96 -4.19 7.03
N ARG A 54 -3.05 -4.79 7.53
CA ARG A 54 -3.37 -4.79 8.97
C ARG A 54 -2.28 -5.49 9.79
N ARG A 55 -1.73 -6.60 9.30
CA ARG A 55 -0.62 -7.31 9.95
C ARG A 55 0.64 -6.44 10.01
N LEU A 56 0.96 -5.72 8.93
CA LEU A 56 2.07 -4.77 8.89
C LEU A 56 1.86 -3.63 9.89
N ALA A 57 0.66 -3.07 9.98
CA ALA A 57 0.32 -2.05 10.96
C ALA A 57 0.53 -2.55 12.40
N ARG A 58 0.09 -3.78 12.72
CA ARG A 58 0.30 -4.40 14.03
C ARG A 58 1.77 -4.69 14.35
N THR A 59 2.57 -4.95 13.32
CA THR A 59 4.03 -5.16 13.47
C THR A 59 4.74 -3.83 13.73
N ALA A 60 4.32 -2.76 13.07
CA ALA A 60 4.86 -1.42 13.29
C ALA A 60 4.42 -0.82 14.64
N TRP A 61 3.16 -1.05 15.02
CA TRP A 61 2.55 -0.51 16.24
C TRP A 61 1.91 -1.61 17.08
N PRO A 62 2.65 -2.17 18.07
CA PRO A 62 2.16 -3.26 18.91
C PRO A 62 0.86 -2.96 19.66
N GLU A 63 0.54 -1.70 19.91
CA GLU A 63 -0.72 -1.29 20.53
C GLU A 63 -1.97 -1.57 19.68
N LEU A 64 -1.82 -1.78 18.37
CA LEU A 64 -2.89 -2.18 17.46
C LEU A 64 -3.19 -3.68 17.49
N VAL A 65 -2.36 -4.49 18.18
CA VAL A 65 -2.50 -5.96 18.19
C VAL A 65 -3.84 -6.41 18.78
N HIS A 66 -4.32 -5.71 19.81
CA HIS A 66 -5.55 -6.06 20.53
C HIS A 66 -6.70 -5.09 20.25
N ARG A 67 -6.59 -4.29 19.19
CA ARG A 67 -7.60 -3.30 18.83
C ARG A 67 -8.13 -3.57 17.43
N ASP A 68 -9.42 -3.34 17.27
CA ASP A 68 -10.01 -3.22 15.94
C ASP A 68 -9.71 -1.82 15.41
N PHE A 69 -9.26 -1.76 14.16
CA PHE A 69 -8.97 -0.50 13.48
C PHE A 69 -9.28 -0.63 12.00
N ASN A 70 -9.65 0.51 11.42
CA ASN A 70 -9.88 0.64 10.00
C ASN A 70 -8.62 1.15 9.31
N VAL A 71 -8.39 0.69 8.09
CA VAL A 71 -7.32 1.17 7.23
C VAL A 71 -7.95 2.02 6.15
N PHE A 72 -7.30 3.12 5.82
CA PHE A 72 -7.70 4.01 4.74
C PHE A 72 -6.53 4.22 3.79
N TYR A 73 -6.82 4.40 2.51
CA TYR A 73 -5.88 4.87 1.51
C TYR A 73 -6.28 6.27 1.04
N VAL A 74 -5.34 6.97 0.39
CA VAL A 74 -5.60 8.23 -0.30
C VAL A 74 -5.56 8.04 -1.79
N ASP A 75 -6.62 8.55 -2.38
CA ASP A 75 -6.84 8.62 -3.81
C ASP A 75 -6.03 9.76 -4.47
N ASP A 76 -6.44 10.14 -5.67
CA ASP A 76 -5.92 11.23 -6.48
C ASP A 76 -6.39 12.62 -6.09
N ASP A 77 -7.55 12.71 -5.43
CA ASP A 77 -8.06 13.97 -4.91
C ASP A 77 -7.49 14.30 -3.52
N GLY A 78 -6.79 13.36 -2.89
CA GLY A 78 -6.23 13.54 -1.56
C GLY A 78 -7.16 13.09 -0.45
N ASP A 79 -8.27 12.42 -0.78
CA ASP A 79 -9.32 12.02 0.13
C ASP A 79 -9.08 10.64 0.74
N ASN A 80 -9.65 10.42 1.92
CA ASN A 80 -9.47 9.17 2.66
C ASN A 80 -10.56 8.16 2.35
N CYS A 81 -10.19 7.18 1.56
CA CYS A 81 -11.05 6.10 1.16
C CYS A 81 -10.81 4.86 2.03
N PRO A 82 -11.86 4.20 2.56
CA PRO A 82 -11.71 2.95 3.30
C PRO A 82 -11.00 1.91 2.45
N LEU A 83 -9.99 1.25 3.02
CA LEU A 83 -9.32 0.12 2.39
C LEU A 83 -10.02 -1.17 2.80
N ILE A 84 -10.87 -1.67 1.92
CA ILE A 84 -11.57 -2.96 2.00
C ILE A 84 -11.17 -3.82 0.79
N GLU A 85 -11.57 -5.10 0.78
CA GLU A 85 -11.18 -6.02 -0.30
C GLU A 85 -11.72 -5.54 -1.65
N GLU A 86 -12.93 -4.97 -1.68
CA GLU A 86 -13.57 -4.42 -2.88
C GLU A 86 -12.84 -3.20 -3.45
N SER A 87 -12.23 -2.37 -2.60
CA SER A 87 -11.52 -1.15 -3.02
C SER A 87 -10.05 -1.41 -3.36
N TRP A 88 -9.58 -2.65 -3.26
CA TRP A 88 -8.18 -2.99 -3.54
C TRP A 88 -7.81 -2.74 -5.01
N ALA A 89 -8.71 -3.08 -5.93
CA ALA A 89 -8.49 -2.88 -7.36
C ALA A 89 -8.28 -1.39 -7.72
N ASP A 90 -9.04 -0.50 -7.07
CA ASP A 90 -8.92 0.95 -7.24
C ASP A 90 -7.56 1.45 -6.77
N LEU A 91 -7.13 1.00 -5.57
CA LEU A 91 -5.80 1.32 -5.03
C LEU A 91 -4.67 0.86 -5.95
N VAL A 92 -4.75 -0.35 -6.50
CA VAL A 92 -3.71 -0.87 -7.42
C VAL A 92 -3.69 -0.07 -8.72
N SER A 93 -4.85 0.32 -9.24
CA SER A 93 -4.96 1.12 -10.45
C SER A 93 -4.33 2.50 -10.26
N LEU A 94 -4.66 3.19 -9.16
CA LEU A 94 -4.06 4.47 -8.77
C LEU A 94 -2.53 4.41 -8.72
N VAL A 95 -1.99 3.30 -8.24
CA VAL A 95 -0.55 3.12 -8.05
C VAL A 95 0.16 2.80 -9.36
N SER A 96 -0.54 2.15 -10.29
CA SER A 96 -0.01 1.79 -11.61
C SER A 96 0.01 2.99 -12.57
N GLU A 97 -0.91 3.94 -12.40
CA GLU A 97 -1.03 5.13 -13.25
C GLU A 97 -0.05 6.26 -12.85
N ARG A 98 0.48 6.23 -11.63
CA ARG A 98 1.40 7.26 -11.15
C ARG A 98 2.86 6.92 -11.45
N PRO A 99 3.60 7.78 -12.18
CA PRO A 99 5.04 7.66 -12.22
C PRO A 99 5.61 7.87 -10.81
N PRO A 100 6.73 7.21 -10.48
CA PRO A 100 7.33 7.32 -9.15
C PRO A 100 7.71 8.78 -8.87
N PRO A 101 7.55 9.26 -7.63
CA PRO A 101 8.06 10.57 -7.26
C PRO A 101 9.57 10.61 -7.52
N ARG A 102 10.03 11.60 -8.29
CA ARG A 102 11.46 11.86 -8.48
C ARG A 102 12.04 12.28 -7.13
N LEU A 103 13.04 11.54 -6.67
CA LEU A 103 13.85 11.85 -5.48
C LEU A 103 14.53 13.23 -5.64
#